data_AF-A0A6B3FNE4-F1
#
_entry.id   AF-A0A6B3FNE4-F1
#
_cell.length_a   1.000
_cell.length_b   1.000
_cell.length_c   1.000
_cell.angle_alpha   90.00
_cell.angle_beta   90.00
_cell.angle_gamma   90.00
#
_symmetry.space_group_name_H-M   'P 1'
#
loop_
_entity.id
_entity.type
_entity.pdbx_description
1 polymer ?
#
loop_
_entity_poly.entity_id
_entity_poly.type
_entity_poly.pdbx_seq_one_letter_code
_entity_poly.pdbx_strand_id
1 'polypeptide(L)' 'VPRTFVPNPEQDPLAVSADQSADAGDKELFGFRRILARKLHREGAFGSDITLVNWPLNDYWLKPLVGGGEKTTAEAIR' A
#
# COMPACT_ATOMS: atom_id res chain seq x y z
N VAL A 1 -1.89 18.50 9.43
CA VAL A 1 -1.50 18.39 8.01
C VAL A 1 -2.39 17.32 7.37
N PRO A 2 -2.93 17.53 6.16
CA PRO A 2 -3.70 16.49 5.46
C PRO A 2 -2.84 15.23 5.26
N ARG A 3 -3.49 14.07 5.30
CA ARG A 3 -2.86 12.80 4.95
C ARG A 3 -2.92 12.60 3.43
N THR A 4 -1.87 12.06 2.86
CA THR A 4 -1.74 11.76 1.43
C THR A 4 -1.56 10.26 1.23
N PHE A 5 -1.86 9.79 0.01
CA PHE A 5 -1.63 8.42 -0.41
C PHE A 5 -1.07 8.45 -1.83
N VAL A 6 0.24 8.24 -1.96
CA VAL A 6 0.97 8.39 -3.23
C VAL A 6 1.71 7.09 -3.56
N PRO A 7 1.06 6.17 -4.29
CA PRO A 7 1.72 4.98 -4.80
C PRO A 7 2.82 5.33 -5.80
N ASN A 8 3.95 4.60 -5.73
CA ASN A 8 5.07 4.71 -6.67
C ASN A 8 5.63 6.15 -6.81
N PRO A 9 6.01 6.81 -5.70
CA PRO A 9 6.51 8.18 -5.76
C PRO A 9 7.79 8.26 -6.61
N GLU A 10 7.98 9.39 -7.30
CA GLU A 10 9.14 9.60 -8.16
C GLU A 10 10.42 10.00 -7.41
N GLN A 11 10.34 10.29 -6.13
CA GLN A 11 11.50 10.66 -5.33
C GLN A 11 12.54 9.52 -5.24
N ASP A 12 13.79 9.89 -5.00
CA ASP A 12 14.85 8.93 -4.69
C ASP A 12 14.56 8.26 -3.33
N PRO A 13 14.40 6.92 -3.27
CA PRO A 13 14.17 6.23 -2.01
C PRO A 13 15.33 6.35 -1.01
N LEU A 14 16.57 6.59 -1.48
CA LEU A 14 17.74 6.75 -0.61
C LEU A 14 17.84 8.15 0.01
N ALA A 15 17.10 9.12 -0.52
CA ALA A 15 17.00 10.47 0.03
C ALA A 15 15.97 10.58 1.17
N VAL A 16 15.20 9.52 1.43
CA VAL A 16 14.15 9.51 2.46
C VAL A 16 14.73 9.07 3.79
N SER A 17 14.66 9.94 4.80
CA SER A 17 14.94 9.57 6.20
C SER A 17 13.68 9.04 6.86
N ALA A 18 13.70 7.77 7.28
CA ALA A 18 12.60 7.10 7.97
C ALA A 18 12.84 7.07 9.49
N ASP A 19 13.17 8.22 10.09
CA ASP A 19 13.38 8.34 11.53
C ASP A 19 12.06 8.58 12.27
N GLN A 20 11.51 7.50 12.83
CA GLN A 20 10.25 7.53 13.58
C GLN A 20 10.31 8.29 14.91
N SER A 21 11.51 8.60 15.42
CA SER A 21 11.67 9.43 16.62
C SER A 21 11.46 10.91 16.32
N ALA A 22 11.73 11.33 15.08
CA ALA A 22 11.58 12.71 14.62
C ALA A 22 10.22 12.95 13.93
N ASP A 23 9.71 11.96 13.18
CA ASP A 23 8.40 12.02 12.55
C ASP A 23 7.76 10.63 12.57
N ALA A 24 6.55 10.50 13.12
CA ALA A 24 5.81 9.24 13.15
C ALA A 24 5.57 8.65 11.74
N GLY A 25 5.71 9.45 10.68
CA GLY A 25 5.61 9.01 9.29
C GLY A 25 4.17 8.74 8.84
N ASP A 26 3.16 9.09 9.64
CA ASP A 26 1.75 8.74 9.44
C ASP A 26 1.01 9.67 8.45
N LYS A 27 1.74 10.58 7.80
CA LYS A 27 1.19 11.57 6.87
C LYS A 27 1.05 11.03 5.44
N GLU A 28 2.01 10.25 4.97
CA GLU A 28 1.97 9.62 3.65
C GLU A 28 1.72 8.11 3.82
N LEU A 29 0.48 7.72 3.57
CA LEU A 29 -0.07 6.44 4.00
C LEU A 29 0.47 5.24 3.21
N PHE A 30 1.03 5.45 2.01
CA PHE A 30 1.61 4.38 1.20
C PHE A 30 3.07 4.09 1.62
N GLY A 31 3.88 5.13 1.69
CA GLY A 31 5.31 5.14 1.98
C GLY A 31 5.62 4.80 3.43
N PHE A 32 4.75 5.17 4.37
CA PHE A 32 4.88 4.81 5.79
C PHE A 32 5.10 3.31 6.02
N ARG A 33 4.50 2.44 5.20
CA ARG A 33 4.62 0.98 5.29
C ARG A 33 5.30 0.35 4.08
N ARG A 34 5.97 1.15 3.25
CA ARG A 34 6.69 0.65 2.09
C ARG A 34 7.87 -0.19 2.53
N ILE A 35 7.87 -1.45 2.13
CA ILE A 35 8.93 -2.42 2.42
C ILE A 35 9.90 -2.59 1.24
N LEU A 36 9.50 -2.17 0.04
CA LEU A 36 10.37 -2.18 -1.14
C LEU A 36 10.01 -1.03 -2.09
N ALA A 37 11.01 -0.24 -2.50
CA ALA A 37 10.84 0.79 -3.52
C ALA A 37 11.21 0.24 -4.90
N ARG A 38 10.43 0.61 -5.94
CA ARG A 38 10.65 0.09 -7.30
C ARG A 38 12.01 0.42 -7.89
N LYS A 39 12.60 1.53 -7.43
CA LYS A 39 13.91 2.03 -7.85
C LYS A 39 15.09 1.29 -7.19
N LEU A 40 14.84 0.36 -6.26
CA LEU A 40 15.87 -0.42 -5.54
C LEU A 40 16.00 -1.88 -6.01
N HIS A 41 15.24 -2.30 -7.03
CA HIS A 41 15.35 -3.64 -7.61
C HIS A 41 15.58 -3.60 -9.12
N ARG A 42 16.00 -4.74 -9.69
CA ARG A 42 16.22 -4.86 -11.14
C ARG A 42 14.92 -4.67 -11.90
N GLU A 43 15.04 -4.12 -13.11
CA GLU A 43 13.93 -4.05 -14.05
C GLU A 43 13.36 -5.45 -14.31
N GLY A 44 12.03 -5.57 -14.36
CA GLY A 44 11.33 -6.84 -14.53
C GLY A 44 11.10 -7.66 -13.26
N ALA A 45 11.65 -7.28 -12.10
CA ALA A 45 11.36 -7.96 -10.84
C ALA A 45 9.93 -7.68 -10.35
N PHE A 46 9.60 -6.40 -10.16
CA PHE A 46 8.26 -5.93 -9.81
C PHE A 46 7.95 -4.64 -10.56
N GLY A 47 6.68 -4.43 -10.94
CA GLY A 47 6.25 -3.22 -11.66
C GLY A 47 6.00 -2.00 -10.77
N SER A 48 6.09 -2.17 -9.45
CA SER A 48 5.68 -1.15 -8.47
C SER A 48 6.48 -1.26 -7.17
N ASP A 49 6.34 -0.22 -6.34
CA ASP A 49 6.68 -0.28 -4.93
C ASP A 49 5.81 -1.36 -4.24
N ILE A 50 6.31 -1.93 -3.14
CA ILE A 50 5.60 -2.88 -2.29
C ILE A 50 5.40 -2.25 -0.91
N THR A 51 4.14 -2.19 -0.47
CA THR A 51 3.76 -1.68 0.85
C THR A 51 2.99 -2.74 1.62
N LEU A 52 3.26 -2.86 2.92
CA LEU A 52 2.56 -3.78 3.79
C LEU A 52 1.31 -3.10 4.35
N VAL A 53 0.14 -3.58 3.97
CA VAL A 53 -1.14 -3.10 4.52
C VAL A 53 -1.69 -4.13 5.51
N ASN A 54 -2.05 -3.68 6.71
CA ASN A 54 -2.74 -4.55 7.67
C ASN A 54 -4.25 -4.53 7.35
N TRP A 55 -4.81 -5.71 7.06
CA TRP A 55 -6.21 -5.89 6.63
C TRP A 55 -7.27 -5.32 7.60
N PRO A 56 -7.12 -5.35 8.94
CA PRO A 56 -8.11 -4.79 9.88
C PRO A 56 -8.30 -3.28 9.80
N LEU A 57 -7.43 -2.56 9.07
CA LEU A 57 -7.46 -1.09 8.95
C LEU A 57 -7.96 -0.59 7.59
N ASN A 58 -8.17 -1.49 6.62
CA ASN A 58 -9.02 -1.22 5.48
C ASN A 58 -10.30 -1.99 5.70
N ASP A 59 -11.37 -1.31 6.10
CA ASP A 59 -12.71 -1.88 5.99
C ASP A 59 -12.85 -2.45 4.57
N TYR A 60 -12.98 -3.76 4.47
CA TYR A 60 -13.20 -4.41 3.19
C TYR A 60 -14.67 -4.14 2.83
N TRP A 61 -14.92 -3.01 2.15
CA TRP A 61 -16.26 -2.57 1.76
C TRP A 61 -16.87 -3.43 0.63
N LEU A 62 -16.06 -4.26 -0.02
CA LEU A 62 -16.51 -5.19 -1.06
C LEU A 62 -17.06 -6.48 -0.45
N LYS A 63 -17.90 -7.18 -1.20
CA LYS A 63 -18.41 -8.50 -0.77
C LYS A 63 -17.30 -9.55 -0.86
N PRO A 64 -17.33 -10.60 0.00
CA PRO A 64 -16.35 -11.68 -0.06
C PRO A 64 -16.32 -12.32 -1.45
N LEU A 65 -15.17 -12.28 -2.12
CA LEU A 65 -15.00 -12.94 -3.42
C LEU A 65 -14.94 -14.46 -3.28
N VAL A 66 -14.38 -14.95 -2.17
CA VAL A 66 -14.18 -16.38 -1.86
C VAL A 66 -14.93 -16.73 -0.58
N GLY A 67 -15.57 -17.92 -0.54
CA GLY A 67 -16.22 -18.45 0.66
C GLY A 67 -17.59 -17.87 1.00
N GLY A 68 -18.10 -16.91 0.21
CA GLY A 68 -19.44 -16.30 0.41
C GLY A 68 -20.60 -17.05 -0.28
N GLY A 69 -20.31 -18.08 -1.07
CA GLY A 69 -21.29 -18.75 -1.94
C GLY A 69 -21.51 -18.02 -3.28
N GLU A 70 -22.10 -18.71 -4.26
CA GLU A 70 -22.17 -18.25 -5.66
C GLU A 70 -22.76 -16.85 -5.82
N LYS A 71 -23.84 -16.54 -5.10
CA LYS A 71 -24.51 -15.23 -5.15
C LYS A 71 -23.59 -14.11 -4.68
N THR A 72 -22.95 -14.28 -3.53
CA THR A 72 -22.06 -13.26 -2.95
C THR A 72 -20.82 -13.05 -3.80
N THR A 73 -20.25 -14.12 -4.37
CA THR A 73 -19.15 -14.02 -5.33
C THR A 73 -19.56 -13.26 -6.59
N ALA A 74 -20.73 -13.56 -7.17
CA ALA A 74 -21.22 -12.85 -8.36
C ALA A 74 -21.44 -11.36 -8.11
N GLU A 75 -21.89 -10.99 -6.91
CA GLU A 75 -22.07 -9.58 -6.51
C GLU A 75 -20.75 -8.87 -6.19
N ALA A 76 -19.69 -9.60 -5.81
CA ALA A 76 -18.36 -9.04 -5.54
C ALA A 76 -17.58 -8.65 -6.81
N ILE A 77 -17.98 -9.18 -7.96
CA ILE A 77 -17.35 -8.94 -9.27
C ILE A 77 -18.03 -7.76 -10.02
N ARG A 78 -19.15 -7.27 -9.49
CA ARG A 78 -20.00 -6.25 -10.13
C ARG A 78 -19.63 -4.84 -9.70
#